data_AF-A0A9Q4KX93-F1
#
_entry.id   AF-A0A9Q4KX93-F1
#
_cell.length_a   1.000
_cell.length_b   1.000
_cell.length_c   1.000
_cell.angle_alpha   90.00
_cell.angle_beta   90.00
_cell.angle_gamma   90.00
#
_symmetry.space_group_name_H-M   'P 1'
#
loop_
_entity.id
_entity.type
_entity.pdbx_description
1 polymer ?
#
loop_
_entity_poly.entity_id
_entity_poly.type
_entity_poly.pdbx_seq_one_letter_code
_entity_poly.pdbx_strand_id
1 'polypeptide(L)'
;MRSITTLGVALLVVGGLLFAASSGAFDSLDADREVGIETADDERALLSLDVPERIELSDGTLVCEGFFCYRGYRQYDVEIVTITDRTAPPPLVVGEGDVSLEAESGDNPSLEDWNVTTVDGGHVVAGQIRCDAPFGAQQPANTELTFDIETGDGEITISLDRRIAIQCA
;
A
#
# COMPACT_ATOMS: atom_id res chain seq x y z
N MET A 1 51.28 10.78 61.60
CA MET A 1 50.97 9.63 60.71
C MET A 1 49.48 9.40 60.48
N ARG A 2 48.59 9.60 61.47
CA ARG A 2 47.13 9.40 61.30
C ARG A 2 46.38 10.43 60.44
N SER A 3 46.95 11.61 60.23
CA SER A 3 46.33 12.72 59.49
C SER A 3 46.55 12.67 57.97
N ILE A 4 47.60 11.96 57.52
CA ILE A 4 47.93 11.86 56.08
C ILE A 4 47.05 10.79 55.41
N THR A 5 46.73 9.70 56.12
CA THR A 5 45.82 8.66 55.63
C THR A 5 44.37 9.14 55.54
N THR A 6 43.93 10.06 56.40
CA THR A 6 42.56 10.61 56.35
C THR A 6 42.37 11.53 55.13
N LEU A 7 43.40 12.28 54.75
CA LEU A 7 43.36 13.17 53.61
C LEU A 7 43.36 12.39 52.27
N GLY A 8 44.09 11.28 52.20
CA GLY A 8 44.10 10.40 51.03
C GLY A 8 42.76 9.67 50.79
N VAL A 9 42.09 9.21 51.86
CA VAL A 9 40.78 8.54 51.74
C VAL A 9 39.70 9.54 51.35
N ALA A 10 39.72 10.76 51.89
CA ALA A 10 38.76 11.80 51.52
C ALA A 10 38.87 12.18 50.03
N LEU A 11 40.10 12.26 49.49
CA LEU A 11 40.33 12.59 48.09
C LEU A 11 39.87 11.47 47.14
N LEU A 12 39.98 10.20 47.56
CA LEU A 12 39.50 9.04 46.80
C LEU A 12 37.96 8.99 46.72
N VAL A 13 37.26 9.35 47.80
CA VAL A 13 35.79 9.41 47.82
C VAL A 13 35.25 10.54 46.92
N VAL A 14 35.90 11.72 46.95
CA VAL A 14 35.52 12.85 46.07
C VAL A 14 35.83 12.55 44.60
N GLY A 15 36.96 11.90 44.32
CA GLY A 15 37.31 11.44 42.96
C GLY A 15 36.32 10.41 42.41
N GLY A 16 35.92 9.43 43.22
CA GLY A 16 34.91 8.42 42.83
C GLY A 16 33.52 9.01 42.57
N LEU A 17 33.11 10.03 43.35
CA LEU A 17 31.85 10.75 43.15
C LEU A 17 31.83 11.56 41.85
N LEU A 18 32.97 12.12 41.43
CA LEU A 18 33.08 12.88 40.18
C LEU A 18 32.99 11.98 38.93
N PHE A 19 33.51 10.75 38.98
CA PHE A 19 33.39 9.79 37.87
C PHE A 19 32.00 9.14 37.77
N ALA A 20 31.29 8.95 38.88
CA ALA A 20 29.91 8.46 38.85
C ALA A 20 28.92 9.52 38.31
N ALA A 21 29.22 10.81 38.46
CA ALA A 21 28.39 11.89 37.93
C ALA A 21 28.55 12.12 36.42
N SER A 22 29.69 11.73 35.81
CA SER A 22 29.88 11.86 34.36
C SER A 22 29.27 10.71 33.55
N SER A 23 28.88 9.61 34.20
CA SER A 23 28.20 8.49 33.53
C SER A 23 26.70 8.74 33.31
N GLY A 24 26.13 9.80 33.88
CA GLY A 24 24.73 10.20 33.68
C GLY A 24 24.51 11.19 32.53
N ALA A 25 25.55 11.58 31.79
CA ALA A 25 25.45 12.56 30.70
C ALA A 25 25.45 11.93 29.29
N PHE A 26 25.40 10.60 29.20
CA PHE A 26 25.25 9.86 27.94
C PHE A 26 23.93 9.09 27.85
N ASP A 27 22.91 9.48 28.61
CA ASP A 27 21.60 8.84 28.59
C ASP A 27 20.52 9.94 28.73
N SER A 28 20.16 10.56 27.61
CA SER A 28 18.99 11.46 27.42
C SER A 28 19.10 12.37 26.19
N LEU A 29 20.14 12.21 25.36
CA LEU A 29 19.97 12.46 23.94
C LEU A 29 19.41 11.19 23.27
N ASP A 30 18.36 10.61 23.86
CA ASP A 30 17.22 10.19 23.04
C ASP A 30 16.74 11.46 22.36
N ALA A 31 17.40 11.77 21.25
CA ALA A 31 16.76 12.56 20.24
C ALA A 31 15.57 11.70 19.79
N ASP A 32 14.45 11.86 20.49
CA ASP A 32 13.10 11.71 19.95
C ASP A 32 12.99 12.69 18.77
N ARG A 33 13.73 12.38 17.70
CA ARG A 33 13.25 12.57 16.35
C ARG A 33 12.33 11.40 16.08
N GLU A 34 11.30 11.27 16.91
CA GLU A 34 10.04 10.73 16.45
C GLU A 34 9.58 11.76 15.41
N VAL A 35 10.08 11.61 14.18
CA VAL A 35 9.40 12.14 13.02
C VAL A 35 8.13 11.31 13.01
N GLY A 36 7.12 11.79 13.74
CA GLY A 36 5.77 11.28 13.65
C GLY A 36 5.37 11.47 12.20
N ILE A 37 5.52 10.41 11.41
CA ILE A 37 4.91 10.32 10.10
C ILE A 37 3.44 10.10 10.42
N GLU A 38 2.73 11.20 10.68
CA GLU A 38 1.29 11.20 10.70
C GLU A 38 0.84 10.83 9.28
N THR A 39 0.35 9.60 9.12
CA THR A 39 -0.31 9.18 7.89
C THR A 39 -1.51 10.11 7.72
N ALA A 40 -1.45 11.00 6.71
CA ALA A 40 -2.60 11.83 6.38
C ALA A 40 -3.75 10.91 5.97
N ASP A 41 -4.97 11.20 6.43
CA ASP A 41 -6.17 10.57 5.88
C ASP A 41 -6.14 10.69 4.35
N ASP A 42 -6.56 9.64 3.63
CA ASP A 42 -6.50 9.57 2.15
C ASP A 42 -7.13 10.81 1.46
N GLU A 43 -8.11 11.45 2.10
CA GLU A 43 -8.76 12.69 1.63
C GLU A 43 -7.84 13.93 1.61
N ARG A 44 -6.72 13.90 2.34
CA ARG A 44 -5.73 14.99 2.43
C ARG A 44 -4.33 14.57 1.96
N ALA A 45 -4.16 13.31 1.56
CA ALA A 45 -2.93 12.83 0.98
C ALA A 45 -2.67 13.53 -0.38
N LEU A 46 -1.38 13.65 -0.73
CA LEU A 46 -0.92 14.16 -2.02
C LEU A 46 -1.43 13.30 -3.17
N LEU A 47 -1.65 12.02 -2.89
CA LEU A 47 -2.22 11.01 -3.77
C LEU A 47 -3.35 10.32 -3.01
N SER A 48 -4.55 10.27 -3.59
CA SER A 48 -5.68 9.55 -3.01
C SER A 48 -6.19 8.47 -3.94
N LEU A 49 -6.55 7.33 -3.37
CA LEU A 49 -7.16 6.21 -4.07
C LEU A 49 -8.64 6.17 -3.72
N ASP A 50 -9.49 6.24 -4.74
CA ASP A 50 -10.90 5.88 -4.63
C ASP A 50 -11.04 4.43 -5.08
N VAL A 51 -11.37 3.56 -4.13
CA VAL A 51 -11.40 2.11 -4.29
C VAL A 51 -12.71 1.59 -3.72
N PRO A 52 -13.52 0.84 -4.50
CA PRO A 52 -14.71 0.22 -3.95
C PRO A 52 -14.33 -0.88 -2.95
N GLU A 53 -15.06 -0.98 -1.84
CA GLU A 53 -14.86 -2.06 -0.85
C GLU A 53 -15.04 -3.45 -1.48
N ARG A 54 -15.91 -3.56 -2.48
CA ARG A 54 -16.19 -4.77 -3.23
C ARG A 54 -16.68 -4.45 -4.65
N ILE A 55 -16.23 -5.23 -5.62
CA ILE A 55 -16.74 -5.23 -6.98
C ILE A 55 -17.63 -6.47 -7.17
N GLU A 56 -18.94 -6.26 -7.33
CA GLU A 56 -19.91 -7.33 -7.61
C GLU A 56 -20.20 -7.42 -9.12
N LEU A 57 -19.98 -8.60 -9.69
CA LEU A 57 -20.04 -8.87 -11.13
C LEU A 57 -21.23 -9.76 -11.46
N SER A 58 -22.31 -9.22 -12.03
CA SER A 58 -23.55 -9.98 -12.28
C SER A 58 -24.01 -10.01 -13.75
N ASP A 59 -23.60 -9.06 -14.59
CA ASP A 59 -24.10 -8.92 -15.98
C ASP A 59 -22.96 -8.73 -17.01
N GLY A 60 -22.05 -9.70 -17.08
CA GLY A 60 -20.91 -9.67 -17.99
C GLY A 60 -21.23 -10.25 -19.35
N THR A 61 -20.36 -9.98 -20.33
CA THR A 61 -20.49 -10.54 -21.68
C THR A 61 -20.16 -12.03 -21.66
N LEU A 62 -21.13 -12.88 -22.03
CA LEU A 62 -20.91 -14.31 -22.12
C LEU A 62 -20.05 -14.65 -23.35
N VAL A 63 -18.89 -15.25 -23.10
CA VAL A 63 -18.04 -15.86 -24.11
C VAL A 63 -18.18 -17.37 -24.01
N CYS A 64 -18.56 -18.01 -25.12
CA CYS A 64 -18.82 -19.45 -25.19
C CYS A 64 -17.75 -20.17 -26.00
N GLU A 65 -17.05 -21.11 -25.37
CA GLU A 65 -16.16 -22.02 -26.08
C GLU A 65 -16.76 -23.44 -26.12
N GLY A 66 -16.86 -24.00 -27.34
CA GLY A 66 -17.25 -25.38 -27.58
C GLY A 66 -18.76 -25.65 -27.70
N PHE A 67 -19.11 -26.92 -27.96
CA PHE A 67 -20.50 -27.36 -28.16
C PHE A 67 -21.29 -27.28 -26.85
N PHE A 68 -22.45 -26.61 -26.85
CA PHE A 68 -23.23 -26.27 -25.65
C PHE A 68 -22.50 -25.37 -24.62
N CYS A 69 -21.46 -24.63 -25.01
CA CYS A 69 -20.81 -23.66 -24.12
C CYS A 69 -20.24 -24.30 -22.83
N TYR A 70 -19.73 -25.53 -22.93
CA TYR A 70 -19.19 -26.27 -21.77
C TYR A 70 -17.96 -25.63 -21.13
N ARG A 71 -17.26 -24.74 -21.87
CA ARG A 71 -16.22 -23.84 -21.40
C ARG A 71 -16.65 -22.40 -21.66
N GLY A 72 -17.71 -21.98 -20.97
CA GLY A 72 -18.17 -20.59 -21.00
C GLY A 72 -17.55 -19.79 -19.87
N TYR A 73 -17.39 -18.49 -20.09
CA TYR A 73 -17.05 -17.52 -19.06
C TYR A 73 -17.77 -16.19 -19.33
N ARG A 74 -17.95 -15.37 -18.31
CA ARG A 74 -18.39 -13.99 -18.43
C ARG A 74 -17.21 -13.06 -18.28
N GLN A 75 -17.12 -12.09 -19.18
CA GLN A 75 -16.09 -11.08 -19.20
C GLN A 75 -16.69 -9.73 -18.78
N TYR A 76 -15.94 -9.00 -17.97
CA TYR A 76 -16.31 -7.72 -17.40
C TYR A 76 -15.17 -6.73 -17.61
N ASP A 77 -15.47 -5.54 -18.10
CA ASP A 77 -14.54 -4.41 -18.08
C ASP A 77 -14.98 -3.49 -16.94
N VAL A 78 -14.15 -3.34 -15.92
CA VAL A 78 -14.48 -2.60 -14.71
C VAL A 78 -13.42 -1.55 -14.38
N GLU A 79 -13.88 -0.43 -13.85
CA GLU A 79 -13.01 0.51 -13.14
C GLU A 79 -12.67 -0.09 -11.77
N ILE A 80 -11.38 -0.24 -11.48
CA ILE A 80 -10.90 -0.89 -10.27
C ILE A 80 -10.47 0.16 -9.25
N VAL A 81 -9.67 1.14 -9.67
CA VAL A 81 -9.17 2.22 -8.81
C VAL A 81 -9.17 3.53 -9.57
N THR A 82 -9.62 4.60 -8.92
CA THR A 82 -9.41 5.97 -9.39
C THR A 82 -8.37 6.66 -8.50
N ILE A 83 -7.33 7.19 -9.15
CA ILE A 83 -6.17 7.82 -8.53
C ILE A 83 -6.29 9.33 -8.77
N THR A 84 -6.35 10.10 -7.68
CA THR A 84 -6.36 11.57 -7.75
C THR A 84 -5.03 12.12 -7.27
N ASP A 85 -4.37 12.88 -8.14
CA ASP A 85 -3.16 13.65 -7.81
C ASP A 85 -3.56 15.04 -7.29
N ARG A 86 -3.06 15.39 -6.10
CA ARG A 86 -3.22 16.69 -5.45
C ARG A 86 -1.89 17.40 -5.23
N THR A 87 -0.81 16.94 -5.85
CA THR A 87 0.50 17.58 -5.78
C THR A 87 0.50 18.97 -6.43
N ALA A 88 1.41 19.84 -5.98
CA ALA A 88 1.62 21.12 -6.63
C ALA A 88 2.27 20.89 -8.01
N PRO A 89 1.95 21.71 -9.03
CA PRO A 89 2.52 21.55 -10.36
C PRO A 89 4.06 21.51 -10.34
N PRO A 90 4.70 20.65 -11.16
CA PRO A 90 4.09 19.77 -12.17
C PRO A 90 3.39 18.53 -11.55
N PRO A 91 2.32 18.01 -12.19
CA PRO A 91 1.64 16.81 -11.70
C PRO A 91 2.57 15.61 -11.70
N LEU A 92 2.32 14.67 -10.79
CA LEU A 92 2.97 13.36 -10.78
C LEU A 92 2.63 12.62 -12.08
N VAL A 93 3.66 11.97 -12.64
CA VAL A 93 3.48 11.11 -13.80
C VAL A 93 3.26 9.70 -13.26
N VAL A 94 2.01 9.22 -13.31
CA VAL A 94 1.67 7.83 -13.00
C VAL A 94 1.54 7.06 -14.31
N GLY A 95 2.45 6.12 -14.54
CA GLY A 95 2.43 5.20 -15.67
C GLY A 95 2.16 3.75 -15.26
N GLU A 96 2.04 2.86 -16.26
CA GLU A 96 1.86 1.42 -16.04
C GLU A 96 3.02 0.77 -15.27
N GLY A 97 4.23 1.34 -15.33
CA GLY A 97 5.38 0.85 -14.59
C GLY A 97 5.37 1.21 -13.09
N ASP A 98 4.53 2.14 -12.69
CA ASP A 98 4.39 2.62 -11.31
C ASP A 98 3.24 1.92 -10.59
N VAL A 99 2.41 1.17 -11.31
CA VAL A 99 1.23 0.47 -10.80
C VAL A 99 1.43 -1.03 -10.95
N SER A 100 1.10 -1.79 -9.92
CA SER A 100 0.96 -3.25 -9.98
C SER A 100 -0.48 -3.61 -9.66
N LEU A 101 -1.05 -4.52 -10.44
CA LEU A 101 -2.35 -5.10 -10.17
C LEU A 101 -2.27 -6.60 -10.38
N GLU A 102 -2.46 -7.35 -9.29
CA GLU A 102 -2.31 -8.80 -9.27
C GLU A 102 -3.52 -9.47 -8.64
N ALA A 103 -3.98 -10.56 -9.26
CA ALA A 103 -4.95 -11.48 -8.66
C ALA A 103 -4.22 -12.68 -8.05
N GLU A 104 -4.80 -13.32 -7.04
CA GLU A 104 -4.27 -14.58 -6.53
C GLU A 104 -4.28 -15.65 -7.63
N SER A 105 -3.15 -16.36 -7.79
CA SER A 105 -2.92 -17.21 -8.94
C SER A 105 -3.83 -18.44 -8.94
N GLY A 106 -4.56 -18.65 -10.03
CA GLY A 106 -5.44 -19.82 -10.22
C GLY A 106 -6.87 -19.62 -9.73
N ASP A 107 -7.26 -18.39 -9.40
CA ASP A 107 -8.58 -18.06 -8.92
C ASP A 107 -9.62 -17.82 -10.02
N ASN A 108 -10.88 -17.98 -9.64
CA ASN A 108 -12.06 -17.48 -10.33
C ASN A 108 -12.75 -16.53 -9.33
N PRO A 109 -12.96 -15.24 -9.64
CA PRO A 109 -12.63 -14.55 -10.88
C PRO A 109 -11.12 -14.46 -11.17
N SER A 110 -10.74 -14.30 -12.44
CA SER A 110 -9.37 -14.02 -12.87
C SER A 110 -9.24 -12.64 -13.52
N LEU A 111 -8.11 -11.96 -13.28
CA LEU A 111 -7.73 -10.75 -13.99
C LEU A 111 -7.04 -11.14 -15.30
N GLU A 112 -7.62 -10.78 -16.44
CA GLU A 112 -7.09 -11.15 -17.77
C GLU A 112 -6.18 -10.06 -18.35
N ASP A 113 -6.55 -8.80 -18.16
CA ASP A 113 -5.83 -7.63 -18.65
C ASP A 113 -6.15 -6.40 -17.78
N TRP A 114 -5.30 -5.39 -17.80
CA TRP A 114 -5.56 -4.11 -17.14
C TRP A 114 -4.71 -2.99 -17.73
N ASN A 115 -5.17 -1.75 -17.55
CA ASN A 115 -4.47 -0.58 -18.04
C ASN A 115 -4.72 0.65 -17.16
N VAL A 116 -3.80 1.61 -17.25
CA VAL A 116 -3.93 2.93 -16.62
C VAL A 116 -4.27 3.95 -17.69
N THR A 117 -5.32 4.73 -17.48
CA THR A 117 -5.72 5.82 -18.38
C THR A 117 -5.85 7.12 -17.64
N THR A 118 -5.43 8.23 -18.26
CA THR A 118 -5.59 9.56 -17.67
C THR A 118 -6.93 10.16 -18.10
N VAL A 119 -7.76 10.54 -17.13
CA VAL A 119 -9.09 11.11 -17.34
C VAL A 119 -9.25 12.33 -16.43
N ASP A 120 -9.61 13.49 -16.99
CA ASP A 120 -9.91 14.73 -16.26
C ASP A 120 -8.86 15.17 -15.22
N GLY A 121 -7.58 14.83 -15.44
CA GLY A 121 -6.48 15.18 -14.52
C GLY A 121 -6.25 14.18 -13.38
N GLY A 122 -6.99 13.07 -13.36
CA GLY A 122 -6.69 11.88 -12.55
C GLY A 122 -6.27 10.69 -13.41
N HIS A 123 -5.98 9.57 -12.76
CA HIS A 123 -5.69 8.30 -13.43
C HIS A 123 -6.73 7.26 -13.02
N VAL A 124 -7.23 6.51 -13.99
CA VAL A 124 -8.20 5.44 -13.79
C VAL A 124 -7.53 4.14 -14.18
N VAL A 125 -7.53 3.19 -13.24
CA VAL A 125 -7.06 1.83 -13.45
C VAL A 125 -8.27 0.96 -13.74
N ALA A 126 -8.37 0.52 -14.99
CA ALA A 126 -9.41 -0.36 -15.45
C ALA A 126 -8.83 -1.75 -15.69
N GLY A 127 -9.64 -2.78 -15.45
CA GLY A 127 -9.24 -4.16 -15.67
C GLY A 127 -10.35 -5.00 -16.26
N GLN A 128 -9.93 -6.06 -16.93
CA GLN A 128 -10.80 -7.06 -17.50
C GLN A 128 -10.83 -8.28 -16.59
N ILE A 129 -12.01 -8.55 -16.02
CA ILE A 129 -12.23 -9.67 -15.11
C ILE A 129 -13.01 -10.76 -15.82
N ARG A 130 -12.58 -12.01 -15.61
CA ARG A 130 -13.24 -13.21 -16.10
C ARG A 130 -13.84 -13.99 -14.95
N CYS A 131 -15.12 -14.32 -15.06
CA CYS A 131 -15.85 -15.22 -14.18
C CYS A 131 -16.24 -16.50 -14.93
N ASP A 132 -15.98 -17.68 -14.36
CA ASP A 132 -16.37 -18.94 -15.00
C ASP A 132 -17.88 -19.06 -15.14
N ALA A 133 -18.33 -19.47 -16.33
CA ALA A 133 -19.74 -19.61 -16.66
C ALA A 133 -20.02 -20.87 -17.53
N PRO A 134 -19.69 -22.08 -17.05
CA PRO A 134 -19.94 -23.30 -17.80
C PRO A 134 -21.44 -23.45 -18.12
N PHE A 135 -21.73 -23.85 -19.35
CA PHE A 135 -23.09 -23.93 -19.89
C PHE A 135 -23.83 -22.58 -19.92
N GLY A 136 -23.10 -21.46 -19.87
CA GLY A 136 -23.64 -20.10 -19.93
C GLY A 136 -24.14 -19.53 -18.60
N ALA A 137 -24.09 -20.32 -17.52
CA ALA A 137 -24.48 -19.89 -16.18
C ALA A 137 -23.23 -19.56 -15.38
N GLN A 138 -23.13 -18.31 -14.91
CA GLN A 138 -22.02 -17.86 -14.07
C GLN A 138 -22.00 -18.66 -12.76
N GLN A 139 -20.79 -19.04 -12.35
CA GLN A 139 -20.57 -19.67 -11.05
C GLN A 139 -20.25 -18.61 -10.00
N PRO A 140 -20.86 -18.70 -8.80
CA PRO A 140 -20.52 -17.81 -7.71
C PRO A 140 -19.09 -18.11 -7.24
N ALA A 141 -18.27 -17.07 -7.19
CA ALA A 141 -16.87 -17.18 -6.80
C ALA A 141 -16.34 -15.83 -6.31
N ASN A 142 -15.23 -15.84 -5.59
CA ASN A 142 -14.61 -14.65 -5.03
C ASN A 142 -13.09 -14.75 -5.02
N THR A 143 -12.42 -13.62 -5.19
CA THR A 143 -10.96 -13.46 -5.05
C THR A 143 -10.66 -12.05 -4.53
N GLU A 144 -9.40 -11.78 -4.22
CA GLU A 144 -8.89 -10.45 -3.90
C GLU A 144 -7.91 -10.00 -4.99
N LEU A 145 -8.05 -8.76 -5.47
CA LEU A 145 -6.99 -8.09 -6.21
C LEU A 145 -6.10 -7.31 -5.25
N THR A 146 -4.80 -7.45 -5.41
CA THR A 146 -3.81 -6.58 -4.76
C THR A 146 -3.44 -5.48 -5.73
N PHE A 147 -3.68 -4.25 -5.32
CA PHE A 147 -3.33 -3.03 -6.05
C PHE A 147 -2.20 -2.34 -5.32
N ASP A 148 -1.10 -2.09 -6.02
CA ASP A 148 0.04 -1.34 -5.52
C ASP A 148 0.35 -0.19 -6.46
N ILE A 149 0.68 0.96 -5.90
CA ILE A 149 1.28 2.07 -6.64
C ILE A 149 2.51 2.57 -5.92
N GLU A 150 3.62 2.70 -6.64
CA GLU A 150 4.85 3.33 -6.20
C GLU A 150 5.26 4.40 -7.21
N THR A 151 5.14 5.67 -6.83
CA THR A 151 5.49 6.81 -7.70
C THR A 151 6.23 7.89 -6.92
N GLY A 152 7.02 8.70 -7.60
CA GLY A 152 7.82 9.75 -6.97
C GLY A 152 8.57 10.65 -7.96
N ASP A 153 9.01 11.80 -7.46
CA ASP A 153 9.78 12.80 -8.20
C ASP A 153 11.29 12.79 -7.86
N GLY A 154 11.73 11.78 -7.10
CA GLY A 154 13.10 11.59 -6.63
C GLY A 154 13.40 12.23 -5.28
N GLU A 155 12.58 13.17 -4.82
CA GLU A 155 12.65 13.72 -3.44
C GLU A 155 11.63 13.03 -2.54
N ILE A 156 10.46 12.68 -3.09
CA ILE A 156 9.38 12.00 -2.37
C ILE A 156 9.03 10.70 -3.11
N THR A 157 8.91 9.60 -2.35
CA THR A 157 8.33 8.34 -2.83
C THR A 157 7.01 8.12 -2.10
N ILE A 158 5.95 7.89 -2.87
CA ILE A 158 4.62 7.58 -2.38
C ILE A 158 4.34 6.12 -2.76
N SER A 159 4.08 5.30 -1.75
CA SER A 159 3.71 3.90 -1.91
C SER A 159 2.37 3.64 -1.23
N LEU A 160 1.42 3.03 -1.95
CA LEU A 160 0.10 2.69 -1.46
C LEU A 160 -0.24 1.26 -1.89
N ASP A 161 -0.66 0.44 -0.93
CA ASP A 161 -1.16 -0.93 -1.11
C ASP A 161 -2.65 -0.97 -0.72
N ARG A 162 -3.46 -1.61 -1.57
CA ARG A 162 -4.89 -1.85 -1.31
C ARG A 162 -5.29 -3.24 -1.78
N ARG A 163 -6.20 -3.86 -1.01
CA ARG A 163 -6.84 -5.13 -1.38
C ARG A 163 -8.30 -4.89 -1.73
N ILE A 164 -8.74 -5.47 -2.85
CA ILE A 164 -10.04 -5.22 -3.44
C ILE A 164 -10.76 -6.55 -3.61
N ALA A 165 -11.87 -6.74 -2.90
CA ALA A 165 -12.64 -7.97 -3.03
C ALA A 165 -13.44 -7.97 -4.34
N ILE A 166 -13.32 -9.03 -5.12
CA ILE A 166 -14.13 -9.25 -6.33
C ILE A 166 -15.01 -10.46 -6.14
N GLN A 167 -16.28 -10.32 -6.55
CA GLN A 167 -17.28 -11.37 -6.45
C GLN A 167 -18.01 -11.58 -7.78
N CYS A 168 -17.97 -12.80 -8.30
CA CYS A 168 -18.88 -13.27 -9.34
C CYS A 168 -20.22 -13.66 -8.69
N ALA A 169 -21.32 -13.07 -9.14
CA ALA A 169 -22.68 -13.27 -8.61
C ALA A 169 -23.59 -14.10 -9.53
#